data_AF-A0A7N9CP13-F1
#
_entry.id   AF-A0A7N9CP13-F1
#
_cell.length_a   1.000
_cell.length_b   1.000
_cell.length_c   1.000
_cell.angle_alpha   90.00
_cell.angle_beta   90.00
_cell.angle_gamma   90.00
#
_symmetry.space_group_name_H-M   'P 1'
#
loop_
_entity.id
_entity.type
_entity.pdbx_description
1 polymer ?
#
loop_
_entity_poly.entity_id
_entity_poly.type
_entity_poly.pdbx_seq_one_letter_code
_entity_poly.pdbx_strand_id
1 'polypeptide(L)'
;MMEPAVSLAVCALLFLLWVRVKGLEFVLIHQRWVFVCLFLLPLSLIFDIYYYVRAWVVFKLSSAPRLHEQRVRDIQKQVREWKEQGSKTFMCTGRPGWLTVSLRVGKYKKTHKNIMINLMDILEVDTKKQIVRVEPLVTMGQVTALLTSIGWTLPVLPELDDLTVGGLIMGTGIESSSHKYGLFQHICTAYELVLADGSFVRCTPSENSDLFYAVPWSCGTLGFLVAAEIRIIPAKKYVKLRFEPVQGLEAICAKFTHESQRQENHFVEGLLYSLDEAVIMTGVMTDEVEPTKLNSIGNYYKPWFFKHVENYLKTNREGLEYIPLRHYYHRHTRSIFWELQDIIPFGNNPIFRYLFGWMVPPKISLLKLTQGETLRKLYEQHHVVQDMLVPMKCLQQALHTFQNDIHVYPIWLCPFILPSQPGLVHPKGNEAELYIDIGAYGEPRVKHFEARSCMRQLEKFVRSVHGFQMLYADCYMNREEFWEMFDGSLYHKLREKLGCQDAFPEVYDKICCFPRSTLSERNPSRNPTLTAHHHLPPGFREQPSGMERMWDLESDKPDPVPRLELISCVTLGESLNPSEPGSLHQLKGIVIATCRLLSSELSTGHIEGAG
;
A
#
# COMPACT_ATOMS: atom_id res chain seq x y z
N MET A 1 21.05 40.70 -20.25
CA MET A 1 20.34 39.67 -19.47
C MET A 1 19.83 38.64 -20.47
N MET A 2 20.30 37.40 -20.41
CA MET A 2 19.75 36.34 -21.27
C MET A 2 18.28 36.12 -20.92
N GLU A 3 17.42 35.99 -21.93
CA GLU A 3 16.03 35.63 -21.74
C GLU A 3 15.93 34.33 -20.92
N PRO A 4 15.00 34.24 -19.94
CA PRO A 4 14.82 33.05 -19.12
C PRO A 4 14.63 31.78 -19.97
N ALA A 5 13.96 31.91 -21.12
CA ALA A 5 13.75 30.83 -22.08
C ALA A 5 15.05 30.31 -22.71
N VAL A 6 15.98 31.21 -23.06
CA VAL A 6 17.29 30.84 -23.62
C VAL A 6 18.16 30.18 -22.57
N SER A 7 18.12 30.66 -21.32
CA SER A 7 18.84 30.02 -20.21
C SER A 7 18.30 28.61 -19.92
N LEU A 8 16.99 28.41 -19.93
CA LEU A 8 16.35 27.10 -19.78
C LEU A 8 16.71 26.15 -20.93
N ALA A 9 16.70 26.65 -22.18
CA ALA A 9 17.08 25.85 -23.34
C ALA A 9 18.55 25.43 -23.30
N VAL A 10 19.46 26.32 -22.89
CA VAL A 10 20.88 26.01 -22.70
C VAL A 10 21.09 24.99 -21.57
N CYS A 11 20.41 25.16 -20.44
CA CYS A 11 20.45 24.18 -19.35
C CYS A 11 19.92 22.80 -19.78
N ALA A 12 18.82 22.76 -20.55
CA ALA A 12 18.27 21.52 -21.10
C ALA A 12 19.23 20.84 -22.09
N LEU A 13 19.87 21.62 -22.97
CA LEU A 13 20.89 21.13 -23.91
C LEU A 13 22.12 20.58 -23.19
N LEU A 14 22.63 21.30 -22.18
CA LEU A 14 23.75 20.85 -21.34
C LEU A 14 23.39 19.59 -20.57
N PHE A 15 22.16 19.48 -20.05
CA PHE A 15 21.68 18.26 -19.39
C PHE A 15 21.59 17.08 -20.37
N LEU A 16 21.05 17.27 -21.58
CA LEU A 16 20.97 16.24 -22.60
C LEU A 16 22.37 15.79 -23.08
N LEU A 17 23.30 16.73 -23.26
CA LEU A 17 24.70 16.44 -23.57
C LEU A 17 25.37 15.67 -22.44
N TRP A 18 25.13 16.07 -21.19
CA TRP A 18 25.68 15.39 -20.02
C TRP A 18 25.14 13.96 -19.86
N VAL A 19 23.83 13.75 -20.06
CA VAL A 19 23.19 12.42 -20.10
C VAL A 19 23.78 11.57 -21.22
N ARG A 20 24.02 12.16 -22.40
CA ARG A 20 24.65 11.47 -23.53
C ARG A 20 26.10 11.07 -23.25
N VAL A 21 26.84 11.87 -22.48
CA VAL A 21 28.26 11.60 -22.14
C VAL A 21 28.40 10.60 -21.00
N LYS A 22 27.60 10.71 -19.93
CA LYS A 22 27.69 9.84 -18.75
C LYS A 22 26.88 8.54 -18.89
N GLY A 23 25.95 8.50 -19.84
CA GLY A 23 25.00 7.40 -20.02
C GLY A 23 23.76 7.58 -19.13
N LEU A 24 22.59 7.26 -19.71
CA LEU A 24 21.29 7.40 -19.03
C LEU A 24 21.24 6.60 -17.72
N GLU A 25 21.85 5.41 -17.69
CA GLU A 25 21.90 4.57 -16.49
C GLU A 25 22.67 5.24 -15.34
N PHE A 26 23.80 5.91 -15.61
CA PHE A 26 24.57 6.61 -14.58
C PHE A 26 23.76 7.74 -13.95
N VAL A 27 23.04 8.50 -14.77
CA VAL A 27 22.17 9.60 -14.32
C VAL A 27 20.99 9.07 -13.50
N LEU A 28 20.35 7.99 -13.95
CA LEU A 28 19.24 7.37 -13.23
C LEU A 28 19.65 6.76 -11.89
N ILE A 29 20.91 6.30 -11.76
CA ILE A 29 21.45 5.72 -10.52
C ILE A 29 21.95 6.83 -9.57
N HIS A 30 22.78 7.76 -10.04
CA HIS A 30 23.49 8.72 -9.16
C HIS A 30 22.77 10.06 -9.00
N GLN A 31 21.86 10.41 -9.91
CA GLN A 31 21.10 11.67 -9.88
C GLN A 31 19.60 11.38 -10.05
N ARG A 32 19.14 10.29 -9.42
CA ARG A 32 17.75 9.82 -9.47
C ARG A 32 16.74 10.92 -9.13
N TRP A 33 17.09 11.79 -8.18
CA TRP A 33 16.27 12.93 -7.78
C TRP A 33 15.94 13.85 -8.96
N VAL A 34 16.82 14.03 -9.97
CA VAL A 34 16.54 14.91 -11.11
C VAL A 34 15.36 14.37 -11.91
N PHE A 35 15.39 13.07 -12.20
CA PHE A 35 14.31 12.40 -12.89
C PHE A 35 13.01 12.43 -12.06
N VAL A 36 13.13 12.15 -10.76
CA VAL A 36 11.97 12.11 -9.87
C VAL A 36 11.32 13.49 -9.76
N CYS A 37 12.10 14.54 -9.52
CA CYS A 37 11.58 15.89 -9.32
C CYS A 37 11.00 16.50 -10.60
N LEU A 38 11.66 16.31 -11.75
CA LEU A 38 11.27 16.97 -13.00
C LEU A 38 10.19 16.20 -13.78
N PHE A 39 10.12 14.87 -13.62
CA PHE A 39 9.20 14.04 -14.42
C PHE A 39 8.25 13.23 -13.55
N LEU A 40 8.76 12.50 -12.56
CA LEU A 40 7.92 11.56 -11.80
C LEU A 40 6.93 12.27 -10.87
N LEU A 41 7.32 13.33 -10.18
CA LEU A 41 6.44 14.09 -9.29
C LEU A 41 5.31 14.77 -10.07
N PRO A 42 5.57 15.53 -11.16
CA PRO A 42 4.49 16.06 -12.00
C PRO A 42 3.58 14.97 -12.58
N LEU A 43 4.15 13.85 -13.05
CA LEU A 43 3.36 12.74 -13.58
C LEU A 43 2.51 12.08 -12.50
N SER A 44 3.05 11.93 -11.28
CA SER A 44 2.32 11.40 -10.11
C SER A 44 1.15 12.31 -9.76
N LEU A 45 1.35 13.63 -9.76
CA LEU A 45 0.30 14.61 -9.56
C LEU A 45 -0.79 14.49 -10.63
N ILE A 46 -0.41 14.42 -11.92
CA ILE A 46 -1.38 14.24 -13.01
C ILE A 46 -2.15 12.93 -12.84
N PHE A 47 -1.46 11.86 -12.44
CA PHE A 47 -2.07 10.56 -12.18
C PHE A 47 -3.06 10.65 -11.01
N ASP A 48 -2.71 11.32 -9.91
CA ASP A 48 -3.60 11.58 -8.79
C ASP A 48 -4.82 12.38 -9.20
N ILE A 49 -4.62 13.47 -9.96
CA ILE A 49 -5.72 14.27 -10.49
C ILE A 49 -6.63 13.41 -11.36
N TYR A 50 -6.06 12.59 -12.26
CA TYR A 50 -6.84 11.68 -13.10
C TYR A 50 -7.65 10.68 -12.27
N TYR A 51 -7.05 9.99 -11.31
CA TYR A 51 -7.76 9.03 -10.47
C TYR A 51 -8.78 9.70 -9.54
N TYR A 52 -8.47 10.90 -9.05
CA TYR A 52 -9.40 11.70 -8.26
C TYR A 52 -10.60 12.14 -9.10
N VAL A 53 -10.36 12.73 -10.28
CA VAL A 53 -11.42 13.12 -11.21
C VAL A 53 -12.20 11.92 -11.66
N ARG A 54 -11.54 10.80 -11.99
CA ARG A 54 -12.21 9.53 -12.30
C ARG A 54 -13.04 9.07 -11.12
N ALA A 55 -12.53 9.02 -9.90
CA ALA A 55 -13.29 8.60 -8.72
C ALA A 55 -14.50 9.52 -8.50
N TRP A 56 -14.32 10.83 -8.67
CA TRP A 56 -15.40 11.82 -8.59
C TRP A 56 -16.44 11.65 -9.70
N VAL A 57 -16.00 11.46 -10.95
CA VAL A 57 -16.85 11.23 -12.12
C VAL A 57 -17.60 9.91 -11.97
N VAL A 58 -16.93 8.82 -11.61
CA VAL A 58 -17.56 7.53 -11.40
C VAL A 58 -18.54 7.66 -10.22
N PHE A 59 -18.16 8.24 -9.07
CA PHE A 59 -19.07 8.57 -7.97
C PHE A 59 -20.31 9.36 -8.42
N LYS A 60 -20.15 10.36 -9.29
CA LYS A 60 -21.24 11.19 -9.79
C LYS A 60 -22.10 10.54 -10.87
N LEU A 61 -21.50 9.78 -11.78
CA LEU A 61 -22.17 9.20 -12.94
C LEU A 61 -22.73 7.81 -12.65
N SER A 62 -21.96 6.89 -12.04
CA SER A 62 -22.32 5.46 -11.99
C SER A 62 -21.49 4.56 -11.03
N SER A 63 -20.86 5.05 -9.96
CA SER A 63 -20.44 4.20 -8.82
C SER A 63 -21.66 4.03 -7.94
N ALA A 64 -22.56 3.17 -8.38
CA ALA A 64 -23.61 2.70 -7.50
C ALA A 64 -23.06 1.47 -6.78
N PRO A 65 -22.99 1.44 -5.44
CA PRO A 65 -22.85 0.19 -4.68
C PRO A 65 -23.79 -0.92 -5.19
N ARG A 66 -24.92 -0.54 -5.80
CA ARG A 66 -25.87 -1.44 -6.48
C ARG A 66 -25.29 -2.26 -7.65
N LEU A 67 -24.21 -1.80 -8.29
CA LEU A 67 -23.52 -2.54 -9.36
C LEU A 67 -22.53 -3.58 -8.83
N HIS A 68 -22.25 -3.57 -7.52
CA HIS A 68 -21.36 -4.53 -6.88
C HIS A 68 -21.72 -5.97 -7.26
N GLU A 69 -23.00 -6.34 -7.10
CA GLU A 69 -23.51 -7.68 -7.42
C GLU A 69 -23.30 -8.06 -8.89
N GLN A 70 -23.43 -7.10 -9.82
CA GLN A 70 -23.16 -7.34 -11.23
C GLN A 70 -21.68 -7.58 -11.48
N ARG A 71 -20.79 -6.76 -10.90
CA ARG A 71 -19.34 -6.94 -11.03
C ARG A 71 -18.86 -8.24 -10.39
N VAL A 72 -19.47 -8.66 -9.28
CA VAL A 72 -19.23 -9.98 -8.68
C VAL A 72 -19.66 -11.08 -9.66
N ARG A 73 -20.83 -10.98 -10.28
CA ARG A 73 -21.27 -11.95 -11.32
C ARG A 73 -20.31 -12.01 -12.50
N ASP A 74 -19.72 -10.89 -12.91
CA ASP A 74 -18.71 -10.85 -13.98
C ASP A 74 -17.42 -11.56 -13.58
N ILE A 75 -17.00 -11.44 -12.31
CA ILE A 75 -15.86 -12.20 -11.77
C ILE A 75 -16.19 -13.70 -11.75
N GLN A 76 -17.37 -14.09 -11.28
CA GLN A 76 -17.82 -15.49 -11.30
C GLN A 76 -17.85 -16.05 -12.72
N LYS A 77 -18.29 -15.25 -13.70
CA LYS A 77 -18.27 -15.62 -15.13
C LYS A 77 -16.84 -15.89 -15.62
N GLN A 78 -15.90 -14.99 -15.35
CA GLN A 78 -14.49 -15.16 -15.74
C GLN A 78 -13.88 -16.45 -15.14
N VAL A 79 -14.22 -16.79 -13.89
CA VAL A 79 -13.76 -18.03 -13.24
C VAL A 79 -14.38 -19.27 -13.88
N ARG A 80 -15.69 -19.24 -14.18
CA ARG A 80 -16.38 -20.34 -14.86
C ARG A 80 -15.82 -20.58 -16.28
N GLU A 81 -15.59 -19.51 -17.04
CA GLU A 81 -14.96 -19.59 -18.37
C GLU A 81 -13.55 -20.21 -18.29
N TRP A 82 -12.76 -19.84 -17.29
CA TRP A 82 -11.44 -20.45 -17.05
C TRP A 82 -11.55 -21.95 -16.78
N LYS A 83 -12.57 -22.37 -16.02
CA LYS A 83 -12.84 -23.78 -15.72
C LYS A 83 -13.30 -24.55 -16.95
N GLU A 84 -14.19 -23.98 -17.77
CA GLU A 84 -14.64 -24.54 -19.05
C GLU A 84 -13.49 -24.71 -20.07
N GLN A 85 -12.49 -23.82 -20.02
CA GLN A 85 -11.26 -23.92 -20.82
C GLN A 85 -10.29 -25.01 -20.33
N GLY A 86 -10.67 -25.80 -19.33
CA GLY A 86 -9.95 -26.95 -18.81
C GLY A 86 -8.85 -26.61 -17.79
N SER A 87 -8.92 -25.45 -17.14
CA SER A 87 -8.03 -25.08 -16.02
C SER A 87 -6.53 -25.25 -16.30
N LYS A 88 -6.10 -24.96 -17.53
CA LYS A 88 -4.73 -25.24 -18.01
C LYS A 88 -3.63 -24.45 -17.28
N THR A 89 -3.97 -23.32 -16.68
CA THR A 89 -3.06 -22.45 -15.93
C THR A 89 -3.72 -22.03 -14.63
N PHE A 90 -2.92 -21.73 -13.61
CA PHE A 90 -3.43 -21.12 -12.38
C PHE A 90 -4.04 -19.73 -12.65
N MET A 91 -4.96 -19.31 -11.80
CA MET A 91 -5.54 -17.97 -11.80
C MET A 91 -4.79 -17.03 -10.85
N CYS A 92 -4.87 -15.73 -11.13
CA CYS A 92 -4.47 -14.69 -10.20
C CYS A 92 -5.23 -13.39 -10.47
N THR A 93 -5.13 -12.42 -9.57
CA THR A 93 -5.76 -11.11 -9.77
C THR A 93 -5.16 -10.40 -10.98
N GLY A 94 -6.00 -9.79 -11.80
CA GLY A 94 -5.59 -9.04 -12.99
C GLY A 94 -4.99 -7.66 -12.68
N ARG A 95 -4.95 -7.25 -11.41
CA ARG A 95 -4.28 -5.99 -10.99
C ARG A 95 -2.81 -6.05 -11.43
N PRO A 96 -2.35 -5.10 -12.26
CA PRO A 96 -0.96 -5.04 -12.70
C PRO A 96 0.04 -5.00 -11.54
N GLY A 97 1.18 -5.68 -11.69
CA GLY A 97 2.21 -5.76 -10.64
C GLY A 97 2.88 -4.42 -10.29
N TRP A 98 2.79 -3.42 -11.17
CA TRP A 98 3.29 -2.07 -10.88
C TRP A 98 2.32 -1.29 -9.97
N LEU A 99 1.02 -1.60 -9.97
CA LEU A 99 0.02 -0.93 -9.11
C LEU A 99 0.00 -1.42 -7.66
N THR A 100 0.81 -2.42 -7.31
CA THR A 100 0.96 -2.89 -5.92
C THR A 100 2.14 -2.19 -5.25
N VAL A 101 2.00 -1.91 -3.95
CA VAL A 101 3.02 -1.29 -3.09
C VAL A 101 4.19 -2.24 -2.80
N SER A 102 4.00 -3.57 -2.91
CA SER A 102 5.07 -4.57 -2.76
C SER A 102 6.18 -4.34 -3.79
N LEU A 103 7.44 -4.30 -3.37
CA LEU A 103 8.59 -4.13 -4.28
C LEU A 103 8.80 -5.32 -5.24
N ARG A 104 8.25 -6.48 -4.90
CA ARG A 104 8.42 -7.72 -5.66
C ARG A 104 7.88 -7.67 -7.09
N VAL A 105 8.54 -8.43 -7.96
CA VAL A 105 8.12 -8.66 -9.34
C VAL A 105 7.22 -9.89 -9.40
N GLY A 106 5.92 -9.68 -9.62
CA GLY A 106 4.93 -10.75 -9.81
C GLY A 106 5.07 -11.47 -11.16
N LYS A 107 6.18 -12.20 -11.40
CA LYS A 107 6.45 -12.93 -12.65
C LYS A 107 5.33 -13.91 -13.03
N TYR A 108 4.66 -14.48 -12.03
CA TYR A 108 3.51 -15.38 -12.21
C TYR A 108 2.37 -14.74 -13.02
N LYS A 109 2.19 -13.42 -12.97
CA LYS A 109 1.12 -12.70 -13.71
C LYS A 109 1.24 -12.79 -15.23
N LYS A 110 2.42 -13.18 -15.75
CA LYS A 110 2.64 -13.41 -17.19
C LYS A 110 2.20 -14.80 -17.65
N THR A 111 2.11 -15.77 -16.72
CA THR A 111 1.79 -17.17 -17.03
C THR A 111 0.41 -17.60 -16.55
N HIS A 112 -0.13 -16.90 -15.54
CA HIS A 112 -1.42 -17.20 -14.92
C HIS A 112 -2.57 -16.48 -15.65
N LYS A 113 -3.77 -17.04 -15.57
CA LYS A 113 -5.00 -16.36 -16.02
C LYS A 113 -5.28 -15.17 -15.11
N ASN A 114 -5.31 -13.97 -15.69
CA ASN A 114 -5.63 -12.74 -14.98
C ASN A 114 -7.15 -12.57 -14.89
N ILE A 115 -7.68 -12.61 -13.66
CA ILE A 115 -9.09 -12.35 -13.37
C ILE A 115 -9.26 -10.89 -12.98
N MET A 116 -10.02 -10.14 -13.77
CA MET A 116 -10.18 -8.71 -13.59
C MET A 116 -11.14 -8.43 -12.44
N ILE A 117 -10.59 -7.85 -11.37
CA ILE A 117 -11.32 -7.48 -10.15
C ILE A 117 -11.20 -5.97 -10.01
N ASN A 118 -12.12 -5.24 -10.63
CA ASN A 118 -12.15 -3.78 -10.61
C ASN A 118 -13.20 -3.32 -9.59
N LEU A 119 -12.93 -3.58 -8.31
CA LEU A 119 -13.82 -3.33 -7.19
C LEU A 119 -13.14 -2.31 -6.23
N MET A 120 -13.53 -1.04 -6.29
CA MET A 120 -12.90 0.12 -5.62
C MET A 120 -13.90 1.00 -4.83
N ASP A 121 -15.14 0.57 -4.66
CA ASP A 121 -16.21 1.35 -4.03
C ASP A 121 -16.37 1.02 -2.53
N ILE A 122 -16.66 2.05 -1.74
CA ILE A 122 -17.20 1.87 -0.38
C ILE A 122 -18.69 1.60 -0.54
N LEU A 123 -19.15 0.43 -0.10
CA LEU A 123 -20.48 -0.07 -0.41
C LEU A 123 -21.53 0.46 0.58
N GLU A 124 -21.22 0.44 1.87
CA GLU A 124 -22.15 0.81 2.93
C GLU A 124 -21.40 1.22 4.21
N VAL A 125 -21.93 2.22 4.93
CA VAL A 125 -21.52 2.53 6.31
C VAL A 125 -22.73 2.36 7.21
N ASP A 126 -22.74 1.33 8.04
CA ASP A 126 -23.77 1.08 9.05
C ASP A 126 -23.29 1.58 10.41
N THR A 127 -23.75 2.77 10.80
CA THR A 127 -23.41 3.40 12.08
C THR A 127 -24.08 2.74 13.29
N LYS A 128 -25.15 1.96 13.08
CA LYS A 128 -25.84 1.22 14.14
C LYS A 128 -25.08 -0.06 14.46
N LYS A 129 -24.67 -0.81 13.44
CA LYS A 129 -23.81 -2.00 13.59
C LYS A 129 -22.34 -1.66 13.80
N GLN A 130 -21.96 -0.40 13.57
CA GLN A 130 -20.57 0.07 13.60
C GLN A 130 -19.68 -0.73 12.64
N ILE A 131 -20.14 -0.86 11.39
CA ILE A 131 -19.44 -1.56 10.32
C ILE A 131 -19.38 -0.69 9.06
N VAL A 132 -18.27 -0.76 8.33
CA VAL A 132 -18.17 -0.32 6.95
C VAL A 132 -17.96 -1.53 6.04
N ARG A 133 -18.77 -1.66 4.99
CA ARG A 133 -18.62 -2.68 3.95
C ARG A 133 -17.93 -2.06 2.74
N VAL A 134 -16.82 -2.63 2.31
CA VAL A 134 -15.94 -2.05 1.28
C VAL A 134 -15.47 -3.10 0.28
N GLU A 135 -15.20 -2.65 -0.94
CA GLU A 135 -14.54 -3.45 -1.97
C GLU A 135 -13.01 -3.54 -1.75
N PRO A 136 -12.33 -4.59 -2.23
CA PRO A 136 -10.93 -4.90 -1.92
C PRO A 136 -9.91 -3.86 -2.40
N LEU A 137 -10.21 -3.06 -3.44
CA LEU A 137 -9.28 -2.05 -3.95
C LEU A 137 -9.54 -0.65 -3.39
N VAL A 138 -10.49 -0.49 -2.46
CA VAL A 138 -10.64 0.75 -1.70
C VAL A 138 -9.34 1.02 -0.94
N THR A 139 -8.81 2.24 -1.02
CA THR A 139 -7.57 2.63 -0.34
C THR A 139 -7.83 3.19 1.07
N MET A 140 -6.82 3.15 1.93
CA MET A 140 -6.89 3.77 3.27
C MET A 140 -7.20 5.26 3.19
N GLY A 141 -6.68 5.96 2.17
CA GLY A 141 -7.00 7.36 1.91
C GLY A 141 -8.50 7.59 1.64
N GLN A 142 -9.13 6.73 0.83
CA GLN A 142 -10.58 6.79 0.57
C GLN A 142 -11.41 6.49 1.83
N VAL A 143 -11.06 5.43 2.57
CA VAL A 143 -11.76 5.05 3.81
C VAL A 143 -11.71 6.19 4.82
N THR A 144 -10.53 6.74 5.08
CA THR A 144 -10.35 7.84 6.04
C THR A 144 -11.07 9.10 5.59
N ALA A 145 -11.05 9.45 4.30
CA ALA A 145 -11.73 10.64 3.80
C ALA A 145 -13.25 10.56 4.04
N LEU A 146 -13.86 9.40 3.77
CA LEU A 146 -15.28 9.19 4.03
C LEU A 146 -15.58 9.13 5.54
N LEU A 147 -14.98 8.19 6.26
CA LEU A 147 -15.36 7.90 7.65
C LEU A 147 -15.14 9.10 8.57
N THR A 148 -14.00 9.79 8.46
CA THR A 148 -13.71 10.93 9.36
C THR A 148 -14.68 12.09 9.14
N SER A 149 -15.18 12.28 7.91
CA SER A 149 -16.17 13.33 7.59
C SER A 149 -17.54 13.11 8.27
N ILE A 150 -17.86 11.86 8.61
CA ILE A 150 -19.10 11.46 9.28
C ILE A 150 -18.89 11.05 10.75
N GLY A 151 -17.71 11.35 11.31
CA GLY A 151 -17.41 11.13 12.73
C GLY A 151 -16.99 9.69 13.10
N TRP A 152 -16.52 8.91 12.12
CA TRP A 152 -16.08 7.52 12.32
C TRP A 152 -14.63 7.30 11.85
N THR A 153 -13.98 6.23 12.30
CA THR A 153 -12.67 5.79 11.81
C THR A 153 -12.54 4.26 11.95
N LEU A 154 -11.50 3.69 11.36
CA LEU A 154 -11.12 2.29 11.64
C LEU A 154 -10.35 2.20 12.96
N PRO A 155 -10.51 1.11 13.73
CA PRO A 155 -9.69 0.89 14.92
C PRO A 155 -8.20 0.69 14.60
N VAL A 156 -7.87 0.14 13.43
CA VAL A 156 -6.48 -0.06 12.93
C VAL A 156 -6.44 0.50 11.51
N LEU A 157 -5.51 1.43 11.25
CA LEU A 157 -5.48 2.17 9.99
C LEU A 157 -4.06 2.43 9.48
N PRO A 158 -3.47 1.47 8.74
CA PRO A 158 -2.10 1.57 8.25
C PRO A 158 -1.80 2.88 7.50
N GLU A 159 -0.59 3.42 7.69
CA GLU A 159 -0.31 4.86 7.58
C GLU A 159 -0.09 5.42 6.17
N LEU A 160 -0.21 4.58 5.15
CA LEU A 160 0.01 4.94 3.75
C LEU A 160 -1.32 5.02 2.98
N ASP A 161 -1.61 6.19 2.40
CA ASP A 161 -2.86 6.50 1.70
C ASP A 161 -3.21 5.46 0.60
N ASP A 162 -2.22 4.95 -0.13
CA ASP A 162 -2.39 4.07 -1.30
C ASP A 162 -2.57 2.57 -0.95
N LEU A 163 -2.49 2.20 0.34
CA LEU A 163 -2.71 0.81 0.77
C LEU A 163 -4.17 0.42 0.59
N THR A 164 -4.41 -0.73 -0.06
CA THR A 164 -5.76 -1.23 -0.35
C THR A 164 -6.25 -2.22 0.68
N VAL A 165 -7.53 -2.18 1.03
CA VAL A 165 -8.19 -3.08 2.00
C VAL A 165 -7.85 -4.55 1.78
N GLY A 166 -8.00 -5.05 0.55
CA GLY A 166 -7.74 -6.46 0.24
C GLY A 166 -6.26 -6.83 0.34
N GLY A 167 -5.36 -5.87 0.14
CA GLY A 167 -3.92 -6.04 0.36
C GLY A 167 -3.58 -6.17 1.84
N LEU A 168 -4.23 -5.37 2.69
CA LEU A 168 -4.04 -5.41 4.14
C LEU A 168 -4.66 -6.66 4.78
N ILE A 169 -5.79 -7.14 4.27
CA ILE A 169 -6.42 -8.38 4.72
C ILE A 169 -5.56 -9.59 4.33
N MET A 170 -5.28 -9.76 3.03
CA MET A 170 -4.63 -10.98 2.53
C MET A 170 -3.11 -10.96 2.62
N GLY A 171 -2.50 -9.80 2.86
CA GLY A 171 -1.08 -9.63 3.14
C GLY A 171 -0.86 -9.50 4.64
N THR A 172 -0.95 -8.28 5.14
CA THR A 172 -0.93 -7.91 6.56
C THR A 172 -1.15 -6.40 6.67
N GLY A 173 -1.53 -5.92 7.85
CA GLY A 173 -1.62 -4.50 8.16
C GLY A 173 -1.46 -4.27 9.66
N ILE A 174 -0.56 -3.37 10.03
CA ILE A 174 -0.31 -2.95 11.41
C ILE A 174 -0.31 -1.42 11.45
N GLU A 175 -0.60 -0.86 12.62
CA GLU A 175 -0.61 0.58 12.91
C GLU A 175 -0.34 0.77 14.41
N SER A 176 0.01 1.98 14.85
CA SER A 176 0.31 2.29 16.26
C SER A 176 -0.79 1.93 17.28
N SER A 177 -2.05 1.77 16.87
CA SER A 177 -3.17 1.29 17.70
C SER A 177 -3.30 -0.24 17.76
N SER A 178 -2.50 -0.98 16.99
CA SER A 178 -2.54 -2.43 16.92
C SER A 178 -2.21 -3.12 18.25
N HIS A 179 -1.54 -2.46 19.19
CA HIS A 179 -1.33 -3.01 20.54
C HIS A 179 -2.66 -3.27 21.28
N LYS A 180 -3.74 -2.58 20.88
CA LYS A 180 -5.07 -2.72 21.44
C LYS A 180 -6.00 -3.58 20.60
N TYR A 181 -5.91 -3.46 19.27
CA TYR A 181 -6.87 -4.06 18.34
C TYR A 181 -6.29 -5.22 17.50
N GLY A 182 -4.98 -5.45 17.60
CA GLY A 182 -4.22 -6.40 16.81
C GLY A 182 -3.96 -5.92 15.38
N LEU A 183 -3.65 -6.86 14.49
CA LEU A 183 -3.50 -6.63 13.06
C LEU A 183 -4.84 -6.29 12.36
N PHE A 184 -4.77 -5.72 11.16
CA PHE A 184 -5.90 -5.23 10.37
C PHE A 184 -6.99 -6.29 10.12
N GLN A 185 -6.63 -7.57 9.99
CA GLN A 185 -7.62 -8.64 9.85
C GLN A 185 -8.50 -8.81 11.11
N HIS A 186 -8.01 -8.51 12.31
CA HIS A 186 -8.76 -8.71 13.55
C HIS A 186 -9.88 -7.67 13.75
N ILE A 187 -9.86 -6.58 12.98
CA ILE A 187 -10.97 -5.61 12.94
C ILE A 187 -11.99 -5.93 11.85
N CYS A 188 -11.74 -6.96 11.03
CA CYS A 188 -12.69 -7.45 10.04
C CYS A 188 -13.72 -8.37 10.71
N THR A 189 -14.97 -8.29 10.25
CA THR A 189 -16.11 -9.06 10.78
C THR A 189 -16.68 -10.03 9.75
N ALA A 190 -16.42 -9.78 8.46
CA ALA A 190 -16.78 -10.67 7.38
C ALA A 190 -15.89 -10.49 6.14
N TYR A 191 -15.82 -11.56 5.34
CA TYR A 191 -15.29 -11.54 3.99
C TYR A 191 -16.30 -12.17 3.02
N GLU A 192 -16.31 -11.64 1.80
CA GLU A 192 -17.04 -12.20 0.68
C GLU A 192 -16.04 -12.56 -0.41
N LEU A 193 -16.11 -13.80 -0.92
CA LEU A 193 -15.16 -14.34 -1.89
C LEU A 193 -15.87 -15.00 -3.07
N VAL A 194 -15.23 -14.91 -4.24
CA VAL A 194 -15.48 -15.82 -5.37
C VAL A 194 -14.43 -16.93 -5.33
N LEU A 195 -14.90 -18.17 -5.21
CA LEU A 195 -14.06 -19.37 -5.06
C LEU A 195 -13.56 -19.90 -6.41
N ALA A 196 -12.71 -20.93 -6.36
CA ALA A 196 -12.09 -21.57 -7.52
C ALA A 196 -13.09 -22.18 -8.52
N ASP A 197 -14.28 -22.54 -8.06
CA ASP A 197 -15.36 -23.07 -8.90
C ASP A 197 -16.30 -21.99 -9.45
N GLY A 198 -16.06 -20.71 -9.11
CA GLY A 198 -16.89 -19.57 -9.47
C GLY A 198 -18.10 -19.35 -8.54
N SER A 199 -18.26 -20.15 -7.48
CA SER A 199 -19.28 -19.91 -6.46
C SER A 199 -18.93 -18.68 -5.61
N PHE A 200 -19.97 -18.02 -5.09
CA PHE A 200 -19.85 -16.94 -4.13
C PHE A 200 -19.98 -17.52 -2.72
N VAL A 201 -19.13 -17.09 -1.80
CA VAL A 201 -19.21 -17.46 -0.39
C VAL A 201 -19.02 -16.24 0.49
N ARG A 202 -19.79 -16.21 1.57
CA ARG A 202 -19.62 -15.27 2.67
C ARG A 202 -19.09 -16.02 3.89
N CYS A 203 -18.10 -15.46 4.59
CA CYS A 203 -17.58 -16.02 5.82
C CYS A 203 -17.47 -14.99 6.95
N THR A 204 -17.68 -15.46 8.18
CA THR A 204 -17.61 -14.74 9.46
C THR A 204 -16.95 -15.64 10.51
N PRO A 205 -16.68 -15.13 11.73
CA PRO A 205 -16.29 -16.00 12.84
C PRO A 205 -17.26 -17.17 13.11
N SER A 206 -18.55 -17.04 12.80
CA SER A 206 -19.58 -18.07 13.05
C SER A 206 -20.06 -18.84 11.82
N GLU A 207 -19.82 -18.33 10.61
CA GLU A 207 -20.29 -18.90 9.34
C GLU A 207 -19.09 -19.10 8.42
N ASN A 208 -18.86 -20.32 7.91
CA ASN A 208 -17.65 -20.65 7.15
C ASN A 208 -16.35 -20.22 7.89
N SER A 209 -16.33 -20.45 9.21
CA SER A 209 -15.30 -19.95 10.15
C SER A 209 -13.88 -20.34 9.74
N ASP A 210 -13.65 -21.60 9.35
CA ASP A 210 -12.37 -22.07 8.82
C ASP A 210 -11.86 -21.14 7.70
N LEU A 211 -12.72 -20.76 6.76
CA LEU A 211 -12.35 -19.87 5.65
C LEU A 211 -12.10 -18.44 6.13
N PHE A 212 -12.90 -17.93 7.06
CA PHE A 212 -12.70 -16.60 7.64
C PHE A 212 -11.28 -16.45 8.23
N TYR A 213 -10.83 -17.44 8.99
CA TYR A 213 -9.50 -17.43 9.62
C TYR A 213 -8.34 -17.76 8.66
N ALA A 214 -8.61 -18.40 7.52
CA ALA A 214 -7.58 -18.74 6.54
C ALA A 214 -7.36 -17.69 5.44
N VAL A 215 -8.32 -16.78 5.22
CA VAL A 215 -8.19 -15.71 4.22
C VAL A 215 -7.05 -14.74 4.53
N PRO A 216 -6.85 -14.28 5.78
CA PRO A 216 -5.70 -13.46 6.12
C PRO A 216 -4.38 -14.15 5.79
N TRP A 217 -3.38 -13.39 5.34
CA TRP A 217 -2.06 -13.90 4.93
C TRP A 217 -2.03 -14.89 3.74
N SER A 218 -3.18 -15.33 3.22
CA SER A 218 -3.26 -16.22 2.06
C SER A 218 -2.72 -15.60 0.77
N CYS A 219 -2.48 -14.29 0.74
CA CYS A 219 -2.11 -13.55 -0.44
C CYS A 219 -3.07 -13.75 -1.62
N GLY A 220 -4.34 -14.09 -1.38
CA GLY A 220 -5.35 -14.32 -2.43
C GLY A 220 -5.14 -15.62 -3.21
N THR A 221 -4.76 -16.70 -2.53
CA THR A 221 -4.62 -18.07 -3.10
C THR A 221 -5.71 -19.03 -2.64
N LEU A 222 -6.72 -18.54 -1.92
CA LEU A 222 -7.92 -19.30 -1.51
C LEU A 222 -9.20 -18.86 -2.26
N GLY A 223 -9.13 -17.74 -2.98
CA GLY A 223 -10.26 -17.15 -3.68
C GLY A 223 -10.02 -15.67 -3.97
N PHE A 224 -10.97 -15.06 -4.66
CA PHE A 224 -10.96 -13.64 -4.95
C PHE A 224 -11.84 -12.90 -3.94
N LEU A 225 -11.22 -12.13 -3.05
CA LEU A 225 -11.93 -11.22 -2.15
C LEU A 225 -12.72 -10.19 -2.99
N VAL A 226 -14.02 -10.08 -2.76
CA VAL A 226 -14.90 -9.14 -3.47
C VAL A 226 -15.48 -8.07 -2.55
N ALA A 227 -15.69 -8.37 -1.26
CA ALA A 227 -16.02 -7.38 -0.25
C ALA A 227 -15.50 -7.80 1.14
N ALA A 228 -15.36 -6.82 2.03
CA ALA A 228 -15.06 -7.03 3.44
C ALA A 228 -15.91 -6.10 4.31
N GLU A 229 -16.34 -6.60 5.46
CA GLU A 229 -16.97 -5.79 6.51
C GLU A 229 -15.95 -5.53 7.62
N ILE A 230 -15.73 -4.25 7.93
CA ILE A 230 -14.71 -3.80 8.87
C ILE A 230 -15.39 -3.00 9.98
N ARG A 231 -15.03 -3.28 11.22
CA ARG A 231 -15.51 -2.53 12.39
C ARG A 231 -15.08 -1.07 12.30
N ILE A 232 -15.95 -0.15 12.68
CA ILE A 232 -15.65 1.27 12.83
C ILE A 232 -15.82 1.70 14.29
N ILE A 233 -15.10 2.75 14.69
CA ILE A 233 -15.19 3.37 16.02
C ILE A 233 -15.41 4.88 15.87
N PRO A 234 -15.98 5.55 16.89
CA PRO A 234 -16.13 7.00 16.86
C PRO A 234 -14.77 7.69 16.67
N ALA A 235 -14.69 8.57 15.68
CA ALA A 235 -13.53 9.41 15.46
C ALA A 235 -13.55 10.62 16.39
N LYS A 236 -12.35 11.10 16.72
CA LYS A 236 -12.13 12.39 17.36
C LYS A 236 -11.41 13.33 16.40
N LYS A 237 -11.43 14.63 16.69
CA LYS A 237 -10.82 15.62 15.79
C LYS A 237 -9.28 15.55 15.76
N TYR A 238 -8.67 15.24 16.89
CA TYR A 238 -7.21 15.28 17.07
C TYR A 238 -6.68 14.02 17.77
N VAL A 239 -5.38 13.82 17.62
CA VAL A 239 -4.56 12.93 18.44
C VAL A 239 -3.65 13.81 19.30
N LYS A 240 -3.83 13.73 20.61
CA LYS A 240 -2.89 14.30 21.59
C LYS A 240 -1.70 13.35 21.68
N LEU A 241 -0.60 13.72 21.04
CA LEU A 241 0.59 12.91 20.87
C LEU A 241 1.73 13.45 21.75
N ARG A 242 2.26 12.59 22.62
CA ARG A 242 3.46 12.86 23.42
C ARG A 242 4.67 12.26 22.72
N PHE A 243 5.76 13.02 22.68
CA PHE A 243 7.07 12.59 22.19
C PHE A 243 8.04 12.51 23.37
N GLU A 244 8.62 11.34 23.62
CA GLU A 244 9.54 11.12 24.73
C GLU A 244 10.86 10.57 24.17
N PRO A 245 11.94 11.39 24.10
CA PRO A 245 13.25 10.89 23.73
C PRO A 245 13.80 10.00 24.86
N VAL A 246 14.30 8.82 24.50
CA VAL A 246 14.83 7.83 25.45
C VAL A 246 16.19 7.38 24.98
N GLN A 247 17.14 7.30 25.93
CA GLN A 247 18.50 6.87 25.68
C GLN A 247 18.82 5.57 26.43
N GLY A 248 19.61 4.70 25.80
CA GLY A 248 20.01 3.39 26.28
C GLY A 248 19.03 2.29 25.90
N LEU A 249 19.54 1.22 25.28
CA LEU A 249 18.74 0.12 24.75
C LEU A 249 17.77 -0.50 25.78
N GLU A 250 18.23 -0.75 27.01
CA GLU A 250 17.40 -1.33 28.07
C GLU A 250 16.23 -0.41 28.45
N ALA A 251 16.51 0.90 28.60
CA ALA A 251 15.49 1.89 28.93
C ALA A 251 14.46 2.04 27.81
N ILE A 252 14.92 2.03 26.55
CA ILE A 252 14.06 2.02 25.36
C ILE A 252 13.12 0.82 25.40
N CYS A 253 13.66 -0.40 25.56
CA CYS A 253 12.87 -1.62 25.57
C CYS A 253 11.85 -1.64 26.72
N ALA A 254 12.28 -1.27 27.92
CA ALA A 254 11.43 -1.23 29.11
C ALA A 254 10.29 -0.22 28.96
N LYS A 255 10.62 1.01 28.54
CA LYS A 255 9.64 2.09 28.35
C LYS A 255 8.65 1.75 27.24
N PHE A 256 9.13 1.27 26.09
CA PHE A 256 8.27 0.92 24.97
C PHE A 256 7.31 -0.22 25.33
N THR A 257 7.82 -1.26 26.01
CA THR A 257 6.99 -2.37 26.51
C THR A 257 5.94 -1.88 27.50
N HIS A 258 6.33 -1.03 28.46
CA HIS A 258 5.42 -0.47 29.46
C HIS A 258 4.29 0.34 28.82
N GLU A 259 4.62 1.29 27.93
CA GLU A 259 3.61 2.13 27.27
C GLU A 259 2.70 1.32 26.34
N SER A 260 3.20 0.26 25.72
CA SER A 260 2.42 -0.67 24.87
C SER A 260 1.39 -1.50 25.65
N GLN A 261 1.57 -1.68 26.95
CA GLN A 261 0.64 -2.41 27.82
C GLN A 261 -0.46 -1.50 28.41
N ARG A 262 -0.26 -0.18 28.37
CA ARG A 262 -1.20 0.79 28.93
C ARG A 262 -2.40 0.98 28.02
N GLN A 263 -3.56 0.54 28.50
CA GLN A 263 -4.84 0.63 27.76
C GLN A 263 -5.35 2.06 27.53
N GLU A 264 -4.83 3.02 28.29
CA GLU A 264 -5.07 4.46 28.15
C GLU A 264 -4.50 5.02 26.84
N ASN A 265 -3.36 4.48 26.39
CA ASN A 265 -2.76 4.86 25.13
C ASN A 265 -3.63 4.27 24.00
N HIS A 266 -4.14 5.13 23.11
CA HIS A 266 -4.83 4.67 21.91
C HIS A 266 -3.83 4.30 20.82
N PHE A 267 -2.66 4.94 20.83
CA PHE A 267 -1.60 4.80 19.86
C PHE A 267 -0.25 4.72 20.57
N VAL A 268 0.62 3.80 20.14
CA VAL A 268 1.99 3.66 20.61
C VAL A 268 2.90 3.37 19.42
N GLU A 269 3.96 4.15 19.26
CA GLU A 269 4.92 4.03 18.16
C GLU A 269 6.32 4.41 18.65
N GLY A 270 7.36 3.79 18.12
CA GLY A 270 8.75 4.16 18.39
C GLY A 270 9.52 4.38 17.10
N LEU A 271 10.40 5.39 17.10
CA LEU A 271 11.41 5.56 16.06
C LEU A 271 12.79 5.49 16.69
N LEU A 272 13.55 4.46 16.31
CA LEU A 272 14.94 4.27 16.71
C LEU A 272 15.85 4.98 15.71
N TYR A 273 16.78 5.82 16.19
CA TYR A 273 17.77 6.51 15.35
C TYR A 273 19.19 5.96 15.52
N SER A 274 19.43 5.25 16.62
CA SER A 274 20.59 4.41 16.88
C SER A 274 20.19 3.28 17.84
N LEU A 275 21.10 2.37 18.17
CA LEU A 275 20.81 1.29 19.13
C LEU A 275 20.48 1.84 20.52
N ASP A 276 21.00 3.02 20.85
CA ASP A 276 20.90 3.66 22.16
C ASP A 276 20.03 4.92 22.15
N GLU A 277 19.39 5.27 21.03
CA GLU A 277 18.60 6.50 20.94
C GLU A 277 17.29 6.27 20.19
N ALA A 278 16.18 6.59 20.87
CA ALA A 278 14.84 6.47 20.32
C ALA A 278 13.97 7.65 20.72
N VAL A 279 12.87 7.84 19.99
CA VAL A 279 11.73 8.61 20.47
C VAL A 279 10.53 7.68 20.54
N ILE A 280 9.97 7.55 21.74
CA ILE A 280 8.74 6.80 21.99
C ILE A 280 7.57 7.78 21.98
N MET A 281 6.54 7.44 21.21
CA MET A 281 5.38 8.26 21.00
C MET A 281 4.14 7.55 21.52
N THR A 282 3.36 8.27 22.32
CA THR A 282 2.10 7.78 22.89
C THR A 282 0.99 8.78 22.58
N GLY A 283 -0.16 8.27 22.13
CA GLY A 283 -1.23 9.09 21.59
C GLY A 283 -2.60 8.72 22.14
N VAL A 284 -3.44 9.74 22.36
CA VAL A 284 -4.86 9.58 22.72
C VAL A 284 -5.72 10.43 21.80
N MET A 285 -6.81 9.86 21.31
CA MET A 285 -7.79 10.59 20.49
C MET A 285 -8.59 11.58 21.36
N THR A 286 -8.73 12.82 20.92
CA THR A 286 -9.43 13.89 21.66
C THR A 286 -10.13 14.90 20.73
N ASP A 287 -11.24 15.47 21.20
CA ASP A 287 -11.90 16.61 20.53
C ASP A 287 -11.36 17.97 20.99
N GLU A 288 -10.66 17.97 22.14
CA GLU A 288 -10.06 19.17 22.73
C GLU A 288 -8.68 19.42 22.16
N VAL A 289 -8.34 20.70 22.01
CA VAL A 289 -7.04 21.14 21.49
C VAL A 289 -6.53 22.33 22.28
N GLU A 290 -5.25 22.30 22.63
CA GLU A 290 -4.53 23.49 23.07
C GLU A 290 -3.99 24.21 21.81
N PRO A 291 -4.52 25.39 21.42
CA PRO A 291 -4.24 25.97 20.11
C PRO A 291 -2.76 26.24 19.82
N THR A 292 -1.98 26.55 20.86
CA THR A 292 -0.53 26.78 20.78
C THR A 292 0.27 25.52 20.47
N LYS A 293 -0.31 24.33 20.70
CA LYS A 293 0.30 23.02 20.48
C LYS A 293 -0.33 22.24 19.32
N LEU A 294 -1.23 22.88 18.55
CA LEU A 294 -1.79 22.29 17.34
C LEU A 294 -0.69 22.19 16.27
N ASN A 295 -0.42 20.97 15.80
CA ASN A 295 0.52 20.73 14.72
C ASN A 295 -0.13 19.94 13.59
N SER A 296 -0.48 20.65 12.51
CA SER A 296 -0.91 20.05 11.25
C SER A 296 0.28 19.47 10.47
N ILE A 297 0.88 18.39 10.98
CA ILE A 297 2.12 17.81 10.44
C ILE A 297 2.00 17.35 8.98
N GLY A 298 0.79 17.01 8.53
CA GLY A 298 0.48 16.65 7.15
C GLY A 298 0.57 17.79 6.11
N ASN A 299 0.80 19.04 6.53
CA ASN A 299 0.94 20.17 5.59
C ASN A 299 2.25 20.04 4.80
N TYR A 300 2.20 20.30 3.49
CA TYR A 300 3.32 20.00 2.57
C TYR A 300 4.63 20.73 2.85
N TYR A 301 4.56 21.91 3.49
CA TYR A 301 5.72 22.74 3.82
C TYR A 301 6.37 22.35 5.16
N LYS A 302 5.70 21.52 5.98
CA LYS A 302 6.22 21.03 7.26
C LYS A 302 7.28 19.94 7.05
N PRO A 303 8.17 19.72 8.03
CA PRO A 303 9.11 18.61 7.97
C PRO A 303 8.43 17.27 7.86
N TRP A 304 9.11 16.33 7.18
CA TRP A 304 8.71 14.93 7.20
C TRP A 304 8.66 14.41 8.64
N PHE A 305 7.70 13.53 8.93
CA PHE A 305 7.37 13.14 10.29
C PHE A 305 8.57 12.58 11.05
N PHE A 306 9.34 11.65 10.47
CA PHE A 306 10.53 11.11 11.12
C PHE A 306 11.63 12.17 11.38
N LYS A 307 11.73 13.25 10.60
CA LYS A 307 12.67 14.35 10.89
C LYS A 307 12.14 15.32 11.94
N HIS A 308 10.82 15.49 11.99
CA HIS A 308 10.17 16.20 13.09
C HIS A 308 10.39 15.48 14.42
N VAL A 309 10.23 14.16 14.43
CA VAL A 309 10.48 13.30 15.60
C VAL A 309 11.97 13.34 16.02
N GLU A 310 12.90 13.24 15.07
CA GLU A 310 14.36 13.31 15.33
C GLU A 310 14.76 14.61 16.05
N ASN A 311 14.02 15.70 15.86
CA ASN A 311 14.30 16.97 16.51
C ASN A 311 14.08 16.92 18.04
N TYR A 312 13.14 16.12 18.53
CA TYR A 312 12.93 15.90 19.96
C TYR A 312 14.12 15.18 20.60
N LEU A 313 14.73 14.25 19.88
CA LEU A 313 15.96 13.60 20.29
C LEU A 313 17.14 14.58 20.31
N LYS A 314 17.35 15.34 19.23
CA LYS A 314 18.44 16.33 19.11
C LYS A 314 18.39 17.42 20.17
N THR A 315 17.20 17.83 20.56
CA THR A 315 17.01 18.85 21.60
C THR A 315 16.92 18.27 23.00
N ASN A 316 16.87 16.93 23.12
CA ASN A 316 16.64 16.17 24.34
C ASN A 316 15.47 16.74 25.17
N ARG A 317 14.33 16.94 24.51
CA ARG A 317 13.12 17.51 25.13
C ARG A 317 11.94 16.61 24.88
N GLU A 318 11.09 16.49 25.90
CA GLU A 318 9.77 15.93 25.71
C GLU A 318 8.85 16.93 25.00
N GLY A 319 7.94 16.39 24.18
CA GLY A 319 6.98 17.15 23.39
C GLY A 319 5.56 16.72 23.67
N LEU A 320 4.63 17.65 23.50
CA LEU A 320 3.20 17.37 23.45
C LEU A 320 2.58 18.18 22.32
N GLU A 321 1.97 17.50 21.36
CA GLU A 321 1.32 18.14 20.22
C GLU A 321 -0.08 17.56 20.02
N TYR A 322 -0.96 18.38 19.43
CA TYR A 322 -2.26 17.94 18.96
C TYR A 322 -2.21 17.86 17.44
N ILE A 323 -2.35 16.66 16.89
CA ILE A 323 -2.28 16.42 15.44
C ILE A 323 -3.69 16.12 14.92
N PRO A 324 -4.18 16.76 13.84
CA PRO A 324 -5.45 16.37 13.24
C PRO A 324 -5.50 14.87 12.94
N LEU A 325 -6.60 14.19 13.25
CA LEU A 325 -6.66 12.72 13.21
C LEU A 325 -6.21 12.15 11.85
N ARG A 326 -6.70 12.71 10.74
CA ARG A 326 -6.30 12.29 9.40
C ARG A 326 -4.81 12.52 9.14
N HIS A 327 -4.22 13.61 9.65
CA HIS A 327 -2.79 13.88 9.49
C HIS A 327 -1.95 12.88 10.30
N TYR A 328 -2.43 12.46 11.47
CA TYR A 328 -1.77 11.43 12.26
C TYR A 328 -1.77 10.07 11.57
N TYR A 329 -2.93 9.66 11.04
CA TYR A 329 -3.01 8.40 10.29
C TYR A 329 -2.08 8.40 9.07
N HIS A 330 -2.01 9.49 8.31
CA HIS A 330 -1.19 9.56 7.09
C HIS A 330 0.20 10.15 7.30
N ARG A 331 0.72 10.15 8.54
CA ARG A 331 1.97 10.81 8.93
C ARG A 331 3.21 10.33 8.15
N HIS A 332 3.22 9.07 7.71
CA HIS A 332 4.31 8.45 6.95
C HIS A 332 4.13 8.56 5.43
N THR A 333 2.97 8.98 4.94
CA THR A 333 2.64 8.96 3.49
C THR A 333 3.61 9.82 2.67
N ARG A 334 3.84 11.08 3.07
CA ARG A 334 4.64 12.03 2.29
C ARG A 334 6.09 11.60 2.11
N SER A 335 6.71 11.06 3.14
CA SER A 335 8.10 10.60 3.09
C SER A 335 8.25 9.12 2.76
N ILE A 336 7.12 8.39 2.60
CA ILE A 336 7.11 6.92 2.51
C ILE A 336 7.95 6.36 3.67
N PHE A 337 7.50 6.65 4.89
CA PHE A 337 8.29 6.59 6.13
C PHE A 337 9.51 7.53 6.08
N TRP A 338 10.60 7.12 5.45
CA TRP A 338 11.81 7.92 5.20
C TRP A 338 12.53 7.57 3.88
N GLU A 339 12.00 6.61 3.13
CA GLU A 339 12.55 6.13 1.85
C GLU A 339 12.72 7.24 0.82
N LEU A 340 11.84 8.25 0.87
CA LEU A 340 11.96 9.39 -0.02
C LEU A 340 13.24 10.20 0.24
N GLN A 341 13.85 10.11 1.42
CA GLN A 341 15.14 10.74 1.69
C GLN A 341 16.27 10.10 0.88
N ASP A 342 16.27 8.79 0.67
CA ASP A 342 17.30 8.12 -0.12
C ASP A 342 17.17 8.47 -1.61
N ILE A 343 15.93 8.73 -2.06
CA ILE A 343 15.65 9.15 -3.44
C ILE A 343 15.92 10.65 -3.65
N ILE A 344 15.53 11.50 -2.69
CA ILE A 344 15.68 12.96 -2.71
C ILE A 344 16.33 13.40 -1.39
N PRO A 345 17.67 13.37 -1.27
CA PRO A 345 18.38 13.63 -0.01
C PRO A 345 18.11 15.01 0.60
N PHE A 346 17.87 16.01 -0.26
CA PHE A 346 17.52 17.37 0.14
C PHE A 346 16.01 17.62 0.22
N GLY A 347 15.17 16.58 0.12
CA GLY A 347 13.71 16.69 0.05
C GLY A 347 13.07 17.29 1.32
N ASN A 348 13.78 17.24 2.46
CA ASN A 348 13.34 17.91 3.67
C ASN A 348 13.79 19.38 3.79
N ASN A 349 14.51 19.92 2.80
CA ASN A 349 14.88 21.34 2.77
C ASN A 349 13.63 22.23 2.65
N PRO A 350 13.48 23.30 3.44
CA PRO A 350 12.30 24.17 3.38
C PRO A 350 11.98 24.72 1.98
N ILE A 351 13.00 25.05 1.17
CA ILE A 351 12.84 25.55 -0.20
C ILE A 351 12.22 24.45 -1.08
N PHE A 352 12.74 23.22 -0.99
CA PHE A 352 12.18 22.09 -1.71
C PHE A 352 10.73 21.82 -1.30
N ARG A 353 10.45 21.77 0.01
CA ARG A 353 9.10 21.48 0.50
C ARG A 353 8.10 22.55 0.05
N TYR A 354 8.50 23.81 -0.01
CA TYR A 354 7.65 24.89 -0.50
C TYR A 354 7.37 24.78 -2.01
N LEU A 355 8.40 24.48 -2.82
CA LEU A 355 8.29 24.43 -4.29
C LEU A 355 7.71 23.12 -4.83
N PHE A 356 8.07 21.98 -4.23
CA PHE A 356 7.77 20.63 -4.72
C PHE A 356 7.02 19.75 -3.71
N GLY A 357 6.98 20.13 -2.43
CA GLY A 357 6.40 19.28 -1.37
C GLY A 357 4.91 18.99 -1.54
N TRP A 358 4.17 19.84 -2.26
CA TRP A 358 2.76 19.61 -2.57
C TRP A 358 2.53 18.51 -3.63
N MET A 359 3.57 18.12 -4.39
CA MET A 359 3.54 16.99 -5.33
C MET A 359 4.05 15.67 -4.70
N VAL A 360 4.52 15.71 -3.45
CA VAL A 360 5.05 14.57 -2.70
C VAL A 360 3.91 13.88 -1.94
N PRO A 361 3.84 12.53 -1.90
CA PRO A 361 4.84 11.57 -2.38
C PRO A 361 4.73 11.25 -3.88
N PRO A 362 5.84 10.85 -4.54
CA PRO A 362 5.73 10.22 -5.85
C PRO A 362 4.93 8.92 -5.73
N LYS A 363 4.12 8.59 -6.74
CA LYS A 363 3.42 7.31 -6.74
C LYS A 363 4.40 6.16 -6.79
N ILE A 364 4.36 5.31 -5.76
CA ILE A 364 5.19 4.08 -5.66
C ILE A 364 5.03 3.23 -6.92
N SER A 365 3.81 3.20 -7.47
CA SER A 365 3.49 2.45 -8.68
C SER A 365 4.23 2.95 -9.92
N LEU A 366 4.35 4.27 -10.09
CA LEU A 366 5.10 4.89 -11.18
C LEU A 366 6.61 4.80 -10.93
N LEU A 367 7.05 4.95 -9.67
CA LEU A 367 8.43 4.74 -9.29
C LEU A 367 8.93 3.36 -9.75
N LYS A 368 8.15 2.31 -9.49
CA LYS A 368 8.42 0.93 -9.94
C LYS A 368 8.42 0.77 -11.46
N LEU A 369 7.48 1.43 -12.15
CA LEU A 369 7.42 1.37 -13.62
C LEU A 369 8.69 1.92 -14.28
N THR A 370 9.30 2.94 -13.66
CA THR A 370 10.50 3.61 -14.16
C THR A 370 11.81 2.93 -13.75
N GLN A 371 11.77 1.87 -12.94
CA GLN A 371 12.95 1.08 -12.58
C GLN A 371 13.31 0.09 -13.71
N GLY A 372 14.42 0.35 -14.41
CA GLY A 372 15.02 -0.61 -15.34
C GLY A 372 15.59 -1.85 -14.62
N GLU A 373 15.93 -2.90 -15.36
CA GLU A 373 16.43 -4.16 -14.77
C GLU A 373 17.71 -3.99 -13.94
N THR A 374 18.61 -3.11 -14.38
CA THR A 374 19.87 -2.78 -13.68
C THR A 374 19.59 -2.14 -12.32
N LEU A 375 18.73 -1.12 -12.28
CA LEU A 375 18.36 -0.44 -11.04
C LEU A 375 17.62 -1.39 -10.09
N ARG A 376 16.76 -2.26 -10.63
CA ARG A 376 16.07 -3.27 -9.82
C ARG A 376 17.05 -4.23 -9.15
N LYS A 377 18.03 -4.77 -9.89
CA LYS A 377 19.07 -5.64 -9.30
C LYS A 377 19.89 -4.92 -8.23
N LEU A 378 20.19 -3.64 -8.44
CA LEU A 378 20.89 -2.81 -7.45
C LEU A 378 20.08 -2.71 -6.15
N TYR A 379 18.78 -2.39 -6.27
CA TYR A 379 17.84 -2.33 -5.13
C TYR A 379 17.73 -3.69 -4.42
N GLU A 380 17.53 -4.79 -5.16
CA GLU A 380 17.46 -6.15 -4.60
C GLU A 380 18.75 -6.55 -3.83
N GLN A 381 19.89 -5.94 -4.16
CA GLN A 381 21.19 -6.27 -3.57
C GLN A 381 21.64 -5.34 -2.44
N HIS A 382 21.22 -4.07 -2.43
CA HIS A 382 21.77 -3.03 -1.56
C HIS A 382 20.71 -2.26 -0.77
N HIS A 383 19.44 -2.65 -0.84
CA HIS A 383 18.36 -1.94 -0.18
C HIS A 383 17.50 -2.92 0.61
N VAL A 384 17.18 -2.57 1.85
CA VAL A 384 16.39 -3.39 2.76
C VAL A 384 15.03 -2.75 2.92
N VAL A 385 13.98 -3.54 2.72
CA VAL A 385 12.61 -3.19 3.07
C VAL A 385 12.01 -4.42 3.71
N GLN A 386 12.03 -4.45 5.04
CA GLN A 386 11.62 -5.62 5.82
C GLN A 386 10.89 -5.20 7.09
N ASP A 387 9.86 -5.97 7.41
CA ASP A 387 9.10 -5.88 8.64
C ASP A 387 9.09 -7.26 9.27
N MET A 388 9.71 -7.36 10.45
CA MET A 388 9.79 -8.60 11.21
C MET A 388 8.99 -8.47 12.49
N LEU A 389 7.98 -9.33 12.60
CA LEU A 389 7.10 -9.43 13.74
C LEU A 389 7.71 -10.39 14.76
N VAL A 390 8.07 -9.90 15.94
CA VAL A 390 8.66 -10.73 17.00
C VAL A 390 7.88 -10.57 18.31
N PRO A 391 7.88 -11.56 19.22
CA PRO A 391 7.30 -11.37 20.54
C PRO A 391 7.97 -10.21 21.28
N MET A 392 7.19 -9.39 22.00
CA MET A 392 7.70 -8.21 22.72
C MET A 392 8.83 -8.56 23.71
N LYS A 393 8.75 -9.75 24.33
CA LYS A 393 9.79 -10.28 25.24
C LYS A 393 11.17 -10.46 24.57
N CYS A 394 11.23 -10.53 23.25
CA CYS A 394 12.45 -10.70 22.47
C CYS A 394 12.95 -9.38 21.86
N LEU A 395 12.34 -8.23 22.17
CA LEU A 395 12.65 -6.94 21.56
C LEU A 395 14.14 -6.58 21.62
N GLN A 396 14.75 -6.65 22.81
CA GLN A 396 16.16 -6.29 22.99
C GLN A 396 17.09 -7.17 22.13
N GLN A 397 16.84 -8.48 22.11
CA GLN A 397 17.60 -9.43 21.30
C GLN A 397 17.43 -9.13 19.81
N ALA A 398 16.19 -8.85 19.37
CA ALA A 398 15.90 -8.51 17.98
C ALA A 398 16.59 -7.24 17.52
N LEU A 399 16.60 -6.17 18.32
CA LEU A 399 17.30 -4.93 18.00
C LEU A 399 18.81 -5.13 17.83
N HIS A 400 19.43 -5.98 18.66
CA HIS A 400 20.83 -6.36 18.47
C HIS A 400 21.06 -7.09 17.14
N THR A 401 20.18 -8.02 16.77
CA THR A 401 20.28 -8.74 15.49
C THR A 401 20.15 -7.76 14.30
N PHE A 402 19.16 -6.88 14.31
CA PHE A 402 18.98 -5.86 13.26
C PHE A 402 20.19 -4.92 13.13
N GLN A 403 20.76 -4.51 14.26
CA GLN A 403 21.96 -3.66 14.28
C GLN A 403 23.19 -4.37 13.69
N ASN A 404 23.37 -5.65 14.00
CA ASN A 404 24.53 -6.42 13.52
C ASN A 404 24.41 -6.80 12.04
N ASP A 405 23.21 -7.20 11.59
CA ASP A 405 23.03 -7.81 10.27
C ASP A 405 22.72 -6.77 9.18
N ILE A 406 22.00 -5.69 9.54
CA ILE A 406 21.48 -4.70 8.58
C ILE A 406 22.05 -3.30 8.83
N HIS A 407 22.12 -2.85 10.09
CA HIS A 407 22.58 -1.52 10.47
C HIS A 407 21.93 -0.40 9.63
N VAL A 408 20.60 -0.39 9.60
CA VAL A 408 19.78 0.65 8.95
C VAL A 408 19.06 1.45 10.02
N TYR A 409 19.06 2.77 9.85
CA TYR A 409 18.33 3.70 10.70
C TYR A 409 17.67 4.79 9.85
N PRO A 410 16.48 5.27 10.26
CA PRO A 410 15.77 4.88 11.48
C PRO A 410 15.10 3.48 11.39
N ILE A 411 14.73 2.92 12.54
CA ILE A 411 13.96 1.68 12.67
C ILE A 411 12.57 2.03 13.21
N TRP A 412 11.54 1.49 12.57
CA TRP A 412 10.15 1.63 13.00
C TRP A 412 9.80 0.56 14.03
N LEU A 413 9.24 0.97 15.16
CA LEU A 413 8.75 0.08 16.21
C LEU A 413 7.25 0.26 16.36
N CYS A 414 6.49 -0.80 16.07
CA CYS A 414 5.03 -0.76 16.16
C CYS A 414 4.51 -1.97 16.96
N PRO A 415 3.90 -1.78 18.14
CA PRO A 415 3.43 -2.87 18.97
C PRO A 415 2.07 -3.39 18.48
N PHE A 416 1.83 -4.70 18.61
CA PHE A 416 0.52 -5.29 18.33
C PHE A 416 0.17 -6.46 19.23
N ILE A 417 -1.11 -6.59 19.59
CA ILE A 417 -1.60 -7.78 20.29
C ILE A 417 -1.94 -8.85 19.24
N LEU A 418 -1.36 -10.04 19.39
CA LEU A 418 -1.66 -11.18 18.54
C LEU A 418 -2.60 -12.13 19.30
N PRO A 419 -3.89 -12.23 18.93
CA PRO A 419 -4.82 -13.15 19.58
C PRO A 419 -4.52 -14.60 19.21
N SER A 420 -4.82 -15.54 20.12
CA SER A 420 -4.75 -16.98 19.83
C SER A 420 -5.99 -17.41 19.03
N GLN A 421 -5.95 -17.13 17.73
CA GLN A 421 -6.97 -17.53 16.74
C GLN A 421 -6.34 -18.45 15.68
N PRO A 422 -7.12 -19.31 15.03
CA PRO A 422 -6.62 -20.13 13.91
C PRO A 422 -6.12 -19.25 12.76
N GLY A 423 -5.22 -19.77 11.94
CA GLY A 423 -4.72 -19.10 10.73
C GLY A 423 -3.21 -19.30 10.57
N LEU A 424 -2.63 -18.63 9.57
CA LEU A 424 -1.19 -18.72 9.28
C LEU A 424 -0.31 -18.13 10.38
N VAL A 425 -0.84 -17.19 11.16
CA VAL A 425 -0.12 -16.41 12.16
C VAL A 425 -0.88 -16.45 13.48
N HIS A 426 -0.28 -17.00 14.51
CA HIS A 426 -0.82 -17.06 15.86
C HIS A 426 0.32 -17.19 16.90
N PRO A 427 0.09 -16.83 18.17
CA PRO A 427 1.09 -17.00 19.22
C PRO A 427 1.46 -18.47 19.41
N LYS A 428 2.63 -18.72 20.01
CA LYS A 428 3.06 -20.09 20.33
C LYS A 428 2.15 -20.75 21.37
N GLY A 429 1.60 -19.94 22.28
CA GLY A 429 0.68 -20.38 23.33
C GLY A 429 -0.80 -20.24 22.94
N ASN A 430 -1.66 -20.64 23.87
CA ASN A 430 -3.12 -20.57 23.72
C ASN A 430 -3.72 -19.23 24.18
N GLU A 431 -2.87 -18.25 24.49
CA GLU A 431 -3.29 -16.93 24.98
C GLU A 431 -2.82 -15.85 24.01
N ALA A 432 -3.47 -14.69 24.07
CA ALA A 432 -3.04 -13.53 23.30
C ALA A 432 -1.68 -13.04 23.83
N GLU A 433 -0.75 -12.74 22.93
CA GLU A 433 0.61 -12.32 23.26
C GLU A 433 0.93 -11.00 22.58
N LEU A 434 1.64 -10.11 23.28
CA LEU A 434 2.09 -8.84 22.73
C LEU A 434 3.33 -9.08 21.86
N TYR A 435 3.24 -8.64 20.61
CA TYR A 435 4.29 -8.66 19.62
C TYR A 435 4.68 -7.23 19.25
N ILE A 436 5.77 -7.11 18.51
CA ILE A 436 6.26 -5.87 17.94
C ILE A 436 6.67 -6.12 16.48
N ASP A 437 6.32 -5.18 15.63
CA ASP A 437 6.88 -5.04 14.30
C ASP A 437 8.13 -4.16 14.34
N ILE A 438 9.20 -4.67 13.75
CA ILE A 438 10.48 -4.00 13.57
C ILE A 438 10.66 -3.74 12.08
N GLY A 439 10.27 -2.54 11.65
CA GLY A 439 10.37 -2.08 10.26
C GLY A 439 11.72 -1.43 9.98
N ALA A 440 12.47 -2.02 9.05
CA ALA A 440 13.75 -1.50 8.57
C ALA A 440 13.66 -1.20 7.07
N TYR A 441 13.82 0.08 6.74
CA TYR A 441 13.78 0.59 5.37
C TYR A 441 15.02 1.44 5.10
N GLY A 442 15.76 1.14 4.03
CA GLY A 442 16.89 1.96 3.61
C GLY A 442 18.09 1.16 3.10
N GLU A 443 19.18 1.87 2.81
CA GLU A 443 20.45 1.27 2.40
C GLU A 443 21.29 0.85 3.63
N PRO A 444 21.66 -0.44 3.76
CA PRO A 444 22.54 -0.93 4.82
C PRO A 444 23.91 -0.25 4.84
N ARG A 445 24.40 0.07 6.04
CA ARG A 445 25.72 0.72 6.23
C ARG A 445 26.84 -0.26 6.57
N VAL A 446 26.56 -1.56 6.56
CA VAL A 446 27.55 -2.60 6.86
C VAL A 446 28.53 -2.80 5.69
N LYS A 447 29.82 -3.02 6.00
CA LYS A 447 30.84 -3.33 4.98
C LYS A 447 30.56 -4.71 4.40
N HIS A 448 30.42 -4.82 3.08
CA HIS A 448 30.12 -6.06 2.35
C HIS A 448 28.74 -6.67 2.67
N PHE A 449 27.69 -5.84 2.66
CA PHE A 449 26.31 -6.33 2.72
C PHE A 449 26.01 -7.28 1.55
N GLU A 450 25.54 -8.48 1.87
CA GLU A 450 24.97 -9.40 0.89
C GLU A 450 23.51 -9.66 1.28
N ALA A 451 22.58 -9.01 0.56
CA ALA A 451 21.15 -9.02 0.89
C ALA A 451 20.61 -10.42 1.25
N ARG A 452 20.88 -11.41 0.39
CA ARG A 452 20.33 -12.76 0.59
C ARG A 452 20.83 -13.44 1.86
N SER A 453 22.12 -13.37 2.16
CA SER A 453 22.68 -14.07 3.33
C SER A 453 22.27 -13.38 4.63
N CYS A 454 22.31 -12.05 4.67
CA CYS A 454 21.79 -11.25 5.78
C CYS A 454 20.29 -11.50 6.02
N MET A 455 19.46 -11.47 4.97
CA MET A 455 18.03 -11.74 5.11
C MET A 455 17.75 -13.16 5.62
N ARG A 456 18.46 -14.17 5.14
CA ARG A 456 18.29 -15.55 5.63
C ARG A 456 18.71 -15.71 7.10
N GLN A 457 19.71 -14.96 7.57
CA GLN A 457 20.10 -14.93 8.98
C GLN A 457 19.00 -14.30 9.84
N LEU A 458 18.45 -13.17 9.39
CA LEU A 458 17.35 -12.52 10.06
C LEU A 458 16.08 -13.40 10.10
N GLU A 459 15.70 -13.98 8.96
CA GLU A 459 14.59 -14.95 8.87
C GLU A 459 14.78 -16.12 9.84
N LYS A 460 16.00 -16.66 9.95
CA LYS A 460 16.33 -17.74 10.90
C LYS A 460 16.16 -17.28 12.35
N PHE A 461 16.61 -16.08 12.70
CA PHE A 461 16.41 -15.51 14.04
C PHE A 461 14.91 -15.37 14.35
N VAL A 462 14.15 -14.77 13.44
CA VAL A 462 12.70 -14.56 13.60
C VAL A 462 11.97 -15.89 13.83
N ARG A 463 12.30 -16.95 13.08
CA ARG A 463 11.75 -18.29 13.34
C ARG A 463 12.11 -18.83 14.71
N SER A 464 13.35 -18.62 15.16
CA SER A 464 13.83 -19.14 16.45
C SER A 464 13.06 -18.57 17.66
N VAL A 465 12.45 -17.39 17.50
CA VAL A 465 11.65 -16.72 18.54
C VAL A 465 10.14 -16.83 18.32
N HIS A 466 9.67 -17.67 17.38
CA HIS A 466 8.24 -17.75 16.98
C HIS A 466 7.69 -16.40 16.50
N GLY A 467 8.49 -15.71 15.68
CA GLY A 467 8.11 -14.51 14.95
C GLY A 467 7.69 -14.79 13.51
N PHE A 468 7.25 -13.75 12.81
CA PHE A 468 6.72 -13.81 11.45
C PHE A 468 7.30 -12.69 10.59
N GLN A 469 7.53 -12.96 9.31
CA GLN A 469 7.94 -11.94 8.34
C GLN A 469 6.73 -11.43 7.55
N MET A 470 6.60 -10.12 7.36
CA MET A 470 5.54 -9.59 6.50
C MET A 470 5.73 -10.01 5.03
N LEU A 471 4.71 -10.65 4.47
CA LEU A 471 4.79 -11.27 3.13
C LEU A 471 4.76 -10.30 1.95
N TYR A 472 4.83 -8.98 2.15
CA TYR A 472 4.95 -8.02 1.05
C TYR A 472 6.40 -7.84 0.59
N ALA A 473 7.35 -8.07 1.50
CA ALA A 473 8.79 -8.02 1.25
C ALA A 473 9.31 -9.30 0.58
N ASP A 474 10.57 -9.28 0.14
CA ASP A 474 11.24 -10.45 -0.42
C ASP A 474 11.52 -11.49 0.68
N CYS A 475 11.16 -12.74 0.39
CA CYS A 475 11.33 -13.90 1.27
C CYS A 475 12.29 -14.90 0.63
N TYR A 476 13.36 -15.24 1.34
CA TYR A 476 14.43 -16.13 0.90
C TYR A 476 14.42 -17.49 1.58
N MET A 477 13.42 -17.75 2.43
CA MET A 477 13.17 -19.05 3.04
C MET A 477 12.92 -20.13 1.98
N ASN A 478 13.38 -21.35 2.26
CA ASN A 478 12.91 -22.53 1.55
C ASN A 478 11.50 -22.92 2.03
N ARG A 479 10.90 -23.96 1.43
CA ARG A 479 9.51 -24.34 1.69
C ARG A 479 9.32 -24.84 3.11
N GLU A 480 10.26 -25.62 3.62
CA GLU A 480 10.25 -26.18 4.97
C GLU A 480 10.39 -25.07 6.02
N GLU A 481 11.32 -24.13 5.81
CA GLU A 481 11.52 -22.94 6.65
C GLU A 481 10.28 -22.03 6.65
N PHE A 482 9.60 -21.88 5.52
CA PHE A 482 8.38 -21.08 5.42
C PHE A 482 7.26 -21.69 6.27
N TRP A 483 7.03 -23.00 6.17
CA TRP A 483 6.00 -23.69 6.94
C TRP A 483 6.40 -23.98 8.39
N GLU A 484 7.67 -23.80 8.75
CA GLU A 484 8.11 -23.67 10.15
C GLU A 484 7.67 -22.33 10.74
N MET A 485 7.72 -21.24 9.95
CA MET A 485 7.32 -19.90 10.39
C MET A 485 5.79 -19.73 10.45
N PHE A 486 5.06 -20.22 9.45
CA PHE A 486 3.60 -20.04 9.33
C PHE A 486 2.87 -21.36 9.52
N ASP A 487 1.77 -21.37 10.29
CA ASP A 487 0.95 -22.58 10.45
C ASP A 487 0.10 -22.85 9.19
N GLY A 488 0.59 -23.76 8.35
CA GLY A 488 -0.08 -24.17 7.11
C GLY A 488 -1.28 -25.10 7.29
N SER A 489 -1.57 -25.59 8.51
CA SER A 489 -2.53 -26.67 8.73
C SER A 489 -3.93 -26.35 8.22
N LEU A 490 -4.47 -25.20 8.63
CA LEU A 490 -5.80 -24.75 8.20
C LEU A 490 -5.82 -24.37 6.71
N TYR A 491 -4.76 -23.71 6.25
CA TYR A 491 -4.61 -23.26 4.87
C TYR A 491 -4.60 -24.43 3.88
N HIS A 492 -3.81 -25.48 4.13
CA HIS A 492 -3.74 -26.65 3.25
C HIS A 492 -5.04 -27.46 3.25
N LYS A 493 -5.66 -27.65 4.41
CA LYS A 493 -6.99 -28.29 4.54
C LYS A 493 -8.03 -27.62 3.65
N LEU A 494 -8.08 -26.29 3.65
CA LEU A 494 -9.03 -25.54 2.83
C LEU A 494 -8.67 -25.56 1.35
N ARG A 495 -7.38 -25.53 1.01
CA ARG A 495 -6.97 -25.63 -0.40
C ARG A 495 -7.42 -26.93 -1.05
N GLU A 496 -7.37 -28.03 -0.32
CA GLU A 496 -7.89 -29.31 -0.78
C GLU A 496 -9.42 -29.27 -0.89
N LYS A 497 -10.10 -28.88 0.19
CA LYS A 497 -11.57 -28.84 0.25
C LYS A 497 -12.20 -27.95 -0.83
N LEU A 498 -11.56 -26.83 -1.17
CA LEU A 498 -12.08 -25.83 -2.12
C LEU A 498 -11.51 -25.99 -3.54
N GLY A 499 -10.71 -27.03 -3.81
CA GLY A 499 -10.09 -27.26 -5.11
C GLY A 499 -9.09 -26.17 -5.52
N CYS A 500 -8.48 -25.49 -4.56
CA CYS A 500 -7.54 -24.40 -4.82
C CYS A 500 -6.18 -24.88 -5.35
N GLN A 501 -5.84 -26.16 -5.15
CA GLN A 501 -4.55 -26.73 -5.57
C GLN A 501 -4.32 -26.61 -7.07
N ASP A 502 -5.38 -26.80 -7.86
CA ASP A 502 -5.35 -26.69 -9.33
C ASP A 502 -5.69 -25.28 -9.82
N ALA A 503 -6.31 -24.45 -8.97
CA ALA A 503 -6.80 -23.13 -9.35
C ALA A 503 -5.83 -21.99 -9.04
N PHE A 504 -5.04 -22.10 -7.97
CA PHE A 504 -4.15 -21.03 -7.51
C PHE A 504 -2.77 -21.60 -7.15
N PRO A 505 -1.68 -20.84 -7.38
CA PRO A 505 -0.39 -21.21 -6.79
C PRO A 505 -0.50 -21.22 -5.27
N GLU A 506 0.42 -21.92 -4.61
CA GLU A 506 0.55 -21.84 -3.17
C GLU A 506 1.09 -20.47 -2.75
N VAL A 507 0.83 -20.04 -1.51
CA VAL A 507 1.37 -18.79 -0.96
C VAL A 507 2.89 -18.78 -1.05
N TYR A 508 3.57 -19.87 -0.69
CA TYR A 508 5.02 -20.00 -0.84
C TYR A 508 5.49 -19.72 -2.28
N ASP A 509 4.88 -20.36 -3.28
CA ASP A 509 5.26 -20.22 -4.70
C ASP A 509 4.98 -18.82 -5.27
N LYS A 510 4.06 -18.10 -4.63
CA LYS A 510 3.70 -16.72 -4.99
C LYS A 510 4.66 -15.70 -4.38
N ILE A 511 5.22 -16.00 -3.21
CA ILE A 511 5.90 -15.03 -2.34
C ILE A 511 7.43 -15.21 -2.34
N CYS A 512 7.91 -16.45 -2.31
CA CYS A 512 9.32 -16.74 -2.07
C CYS A 512 10.18 -16.67 -3.34
N CYS A 513 11.35 -16.08 -3.21
CA CYS A 513 12.32 -15.87 -4.28
C CYS A 513 13.32 -17.03 -4.34
N PHE A 514 12.89 -18.23 -4.72
CA PHE A 514 13.81 -19.37 -4.93
C PHE A 514 14.12 -19.58 -6.42
N PRO A 515 15.39 -19.81 -6.81
CA PRO A 515 15.74 -20.16 -8.19
C PRO A 515 15.05 -21.46 -8.60
N ARG A 516 14.41 -21.49 -9.77
CA ARG A 516 13.82 -22.68 -10.39
C ARG A 516 14.88 -23.68 -10.90
N SER A 517 15.95 -23.94 -10.17
CA SER A 517 16.97 -24.93 -10.56
C SER A 517 16.68 -26.34 -10.03
N THR A 518 15.60 -26.56 -9.27
CA THR A 518 15.27 -27.86 -8.65
C THR A 518 13.82 -28.31 -8.86
N LEU A 519 13.09 -27.71 -9.81
CA LEU A 519 11.73 -28.17 -10.17
C LEU A 519 11.70 -29.39 -11.12
N SER A 520 12.81 -30.12 -11.29
CA SER A 520 12.83 -31.37 -12.07
C SER A 520 12.36 -32.60 -11.30
N GLU A 521 11.97 -32.49 -10.02
CA GLU A 521 11.67 -33.67 -9.19
C GLU A 521 10.24 -33.76 -8.62
N ARG A 522 9.25 -33.05 -9.17
CA ARG A 522 7.83 -33.34 -8.87
C ARG A 522 6.93 -33.32 -10.10
N ASN A 523 6.79 -34.50 -10.72
CA ASN A 523 5.53 -35.18 -11.09
C ASN A 523 5.76 -36.11 -12.32
N PRO A 524 5.95 -37.44 -12.16
CA PRO A 524 6.19 -38.37 -13.28
C PRO A 524 4.97 -38.67 -14.18
N SER A 525 3.83 -37.99 -13.99
CA SER A 525 2.57 -38.38 -14.64
C SER A 525 2.15 -37.52 -15.85
N ARG A 526 3.07 -36.76 -16.46
CA ARG A 526 2.81 -36.06 -17.73
C ARG A 526 3.83 -36.48 -18.77
N ASN A 527 3.38 -37.33 -19.71
CA ASN A 527 4.12 -37.75 -20.91
C ASN A 527 4.78 -36.55 -21.61
N PRO A 528 6.11 -36.54 -21.80
CA PRO A 528 6.78 -35.62 -22.70
C PRO A 528 6.98 -36.33 -24.04
N THR A 529 6.06 -36.14 -24.97
CA THR A 529 6.29 -36.50 -26.38
C THR A 529 6.18 -35.25 -27.24
N LEU A 530 7.18 -35.08 -28.11
CA LEU A 530 7.43 -34.01 -29.08
C LEU A 530 8.38 -32.88 -28.65
N THR A 531 9.66 -33.25 -28.52
CA THR A 531 10.75 -32.43 -29.06
C THR A 531 10.72 -32.49 -30.58
N ALA A 532 10.45 -31.36 -31.23
CA ALA A 532 10.76 -31.15 -32.63
C ALA A 532 11.57 -29.85 -32.77
N HIS A 533 12.84 -30.04 -33.10
CA HIS A 533 13.74 -29.00 -33.58
C HIS A 533 13.11 -28.26 -34.77
N HIS A 534 13.10 -26.93 -34.76
CA HIS A 534 13.15 -26.19 -36.02
C HIS A 534 13.98 -24.91 -35.90
N HIS A 535 15.03 -24.89 -36.71
CA HIS A 535 15.81 -23.74 -37.14
C HIS A 535 14.91 -22.60 -37.64
N LEU A 536 15.21 -21.37 -37.21
CA LEU A 536 14.70 -20.13 -37.81
C LEU A 536 15.61 -19.71 -38.98
N PRO A 537 15.07 -19.44 -40.18
CA PRO A 537 15.74 -18.60 -41.16
C PRO A 537 15.24 -17.13 -41.07
N PRO A 538 16.06 -16.15 -41.53
CA PRO A 538 15.80 -14.73 -41.34
C PRO A 538 14.98 -14.12 -42.49
N GLY A 539 14.20 -13.09 -42.16
CA GLY A 539 13.62 -12.14 -43.10
C GLY A 539 12.10 -12.07 -43.04
N PHE A 540 11.55 -10.94 -42.60
CA PHE A 540 10.59 -10.16 -43.39
C PHE A 540 10.34 -8.80 -42.72
N ARG A 541 10.21 -7.78 -43.58
CA ARG A 541 10.10 -6.34 -43.32
C ARG A 541 8.88 -5.95 -42.47
N GLU A 542 9.05 -4.89 -41.68
CA GLU A 542 7.99 -4.00 -41.20
C GLU A 542 7.29 -3.29 -42.37
N GLN A 543 5.95 -3.18 -42.35
CA GLN A 543 5.18 -1.92 -42.32
C GLN A 543 3.64 -2.13 -42.37
N PRO A 544 2.81 -1.09 -42.06
CA PRO A 544 1.63 -1.18 -41.19
C PRO A 544 0.27 -1.03 -41.91
N SER A 545 -0.83 -1.17 -41.15
CA SER A 545 -2.14 -0.48 -41.25
C SER A 545 -3.32 -1.43 -41.00
N GLY A 546 -4.40 -0.91 -40.40
CA GLY A 546 -5.66 -1.65 -40.25
C GLY A 546 -6.46 -1.30 -39.00
N MET A 547 -6.74 -0.03 -38.79
CA MET A 547 -7.72 0.48 -37.84
C MET A 547 -9.02 0.67 -38.63
N GLU A 548 -10.07 -0.13 -38.38
CA GLU A 548 -11.49 0.24 -38.54
C GLU A 548 -12.44 -0.93 -38.28
N ARG A 549 -13.58 -0.59 -37.64
CA ARG A 549 -14.83 -1.35 -37.38
C ARG A 549 -14.97 -2.07 -36.03
N MET A 550 -15.64 -1.38 -35.11
CA MET A 550 -16.79 -1.93 -34.38
C MET A 550 -17.52 -0.81 -33.63
N TRP A 551 -18.53 -0.22 -34.30
CA TRP A 551 -19.61 0.54 -33.68
C TRP A 551 -20.89 -0.18 -34.11
N ASP A 552 -21.54 -0.86 -33.18
CA ASP A 552 -22.96 -1.26 -33.25
C ASP A 552 -23.37 -1.66 -31.82
N LEU A 553 -24.05 -0.76 -31.11
CA LEU A 553 -24.79 -1.07 -29.90
C LEU A 553 -26.13 -0.35 -29.96
N GLU A 554 -27.17 -1.17 -30.06
CA GLU A 554 -28.58 -0.78 -30.10
C GLU A 554 -29.04 -0.08 -28.82
N SER A 555 -30.01 0.79 -29.03
CA SER A 555 -30.72 1.62 -28.08
C SER A 555 -31.70 0.82 -27.22
N ASP A 556 -31.66 1.01 -25.90
CA ASP A 556 -32.81 0.80 -25.03
C ASP A 556 -32.98 2.00 -24.08
N LYS A 557 -34.21 2.54 -24.05
CA LYS A 557 -34.60 3.72 -23.25
C LYS A 557 -34.94 3.30 -21.80
N PRO A 558 -34.60 4.10 -20.77
CA PRO A 558 -35.16 3.93 -19.44
C PRO A 558 -36.33 4.89 -19.15
N ASP A 559 -37.36 4.35 -18.49
CA ASP A 559 -38.50 5.06 -17.89
C ASP A 559 -38.13 5.76 -16.54
N PRO A 560 -38.96 6.70 -16.03
CA PRO A 560 -38.51 7.74 -15.10
C PRO A 560 -38.47 7.32 -13.62
N VAL A 561 -37.47 7.87 -12.91
CA VAL A 561 -37.19 7.70 -11.47
C VAL A 561 -37.88 8.79 -10.64
N PRO A 562 -38.48 8.50 -9.46
CA PRO A 562 -38.88 9.52 -8.50
C PRO A 562 -37.71 10.00 -7.62
N ARG A 563 -37.68 11.33 -7.39
CA ARG A 563 -36.67 12.08 -6.63
C ARG A 563 -36.47 11.56 -5.20
N LEU A 564 -35.21 11.35 -4.82
CA LEU A 564 -34.75 11.38 -3.43
C LEU A 564 -33.65 12.43 -3.32
N GLU A 565 -33.88 13.37 -2.40
CA GLU A 565 -33.11 14.59 -2.18
C GLU A 565 -31.83 14.36 -1.37
N LEU A 566 -30.80 15.14 -1.72
CA LEU A 566 -29.77 15.74 -0.86
C LEU A 566 -28.79 14.82 -0.09
N ILE A 567 -27.68 14.49 -0.77
CA ILE A 567 -26.34 14.46 -0.16
C ILE A 567 -25.46 15.42 -0.98
N SER A 568 -25.36 16.68 -0.53
CA SER A 568 -24.54 17.70 -1.18
C SER A 568 -23.23 17.94 -0.43
N CYS A 569 -22.16 18.14 -1.22
CA CYS A 569 -20.90 18.82 -0.92
C CYS A 569 -19.88 18.09 -0.02
N VAL A 570 -18.97 17.37 -0.68
CA VAL A 570 -17.57 17.21 -0.26
C VAL A 570 -16.73 18.04 -1.24
N THR A 571 -16.13 19.12 -0.75
CA THR A 571 -15.20 19.98 -1.50
C THR A 571 -13.98 20.29 -0.64
N LEU A 572 -12.80 20.10 -1.25
CA LEU A 572 -11.46 20.45 -0.78
C LEU A 572 -10.99 19.74 0.50
N GLY A 573 -9.99 18.87 0.34
CA GLY A 573 -9.23 18.23 1.42
C GLY A 573 -8.33 19.18 2.20
N GLU A 574 -8.77 20.42 2.43
CA GLU A 574 -8.13 21.39 3.31
C GLU A 574 -9.20 21.99 4.21
N SER A 575 -9.08 21.80 5.52
CA SER A 575 -9.80 22.64 6.48
C SER A 575 -9.20 24.04 6.41
N LEU A 576 -9.68 24.86 5.48
CA LEU A 576 -9.30 26.27 5.39
C LEU A 576 -9.90 27.00 6.60
N ASN A 577 -9.01 27.52 7.44
CA ASN A 577 -9.33 28.34 8.60
C ASN A 577 -9.92 29.69 8.11
N PRO A 578 -11.06 30.20 8.61
CA PRO A 578 -11.73 31.38 8.04
C PRO A 578 -11.02 32.74 8.24
N SER A 579 -9.75 32.78 8.63
CA SER A 579 -9.11 33.99 9.17
C SER A 579 -7.95 34.59 8.35
N GLU A 580 -7.71 34.19 7.10
CA GLU A 580 -6.64 34.79 6.27
C GLU A 580 -7.12 35.23 4.86
N PRO A 581 -7.20 36.55 4.58
CA PRO A 581 -7.56 37.06 3.26
C PRO A 581 -6.30 37.22 2.39
N GLY A 582 -6.02 36.26 1.49
CA GLY A 582 -4.91 36.42 0.53
C GLY A 582 -4.80 35.39 -0.58
N SER A 583 -5.11 34.10 -0.35
CA SER A 583 -4.89 33.03 -1.35
C SER A 583 -6.09 32.74 -2.27
N LEU A 584 -7.28 33.25 -1.93
CA LEU A 584 -8.54 32.92 -2.62
C LEU A 584 -8.65 33.51 -4.04
N HIS A 585 -7.89 34.56 -4.35
CA HIS A 585 -8.02 35.29 -5.62
C HIS A 585 -7.22 34.68 -6.78
N GLN A 586 -6.12 33.97 -6.51
CA GLN A 586 -5.29 33.34 -7.55
C GLN A 586 -5.87 31.99 -8.02
N LEU A 587 -6.40 31.16 -7.11
CA LEU A 587 -6.97 29.85 -7.44
C LEU A 587 -8.32 29.95 -8.18
N LYS A 588 -9.16 30.93 -7.82
CA LYS A 588 -10.41 31.20 -8.58
C LYS A 588 -10.14 31.65 -10.02
N GLY A 589 -9.06 32.39 -10.26
CA GLY A 589 -8.69 32.87 -11.59
C GLY A 589 -8.31 31.74 -12.56
N ILE A 590 -7.60 30.73 -12.08
CA ILE A 590 -7.13 29.60 -12.91
C ILE A 590 -8.30 28.66 -13.25
N VAL A 591 -9.17 28.34 -12.28
CA VAL A 591 -10.32 27.46 -12.51
C VAL A 591 -11.34 28.07 -13.48
N ILE A 592 -11.61 29.38 -13.39
CA ILE A 592 -12.52 30.07 -14.31
C ILE A 592 -11.95 30.14 -15.73
N ALA A 593 -10.63 30.30 -15.87
CA ALA A 593 -9.96 30.32 -17.19
C ALA A 593 -10.05 28.96 -17.90
N THR A 594 -9.86 27.85 -17.18
CA THR A 594 -9.99 26.49 -17.72
C THR A 594 -11.45 26.15 -18.09
N CYS A 595 -12.42 26.60 -17.31
CA CYS A 595 -13.85 26.39 -17.61
C CYS A 595 -14.36 27.17 -18.83
N ARG A 596 -13.80 28.36 -19.12
CA ARG A 596 -14.17 29.16 -20.30
C ARG A 596 -13.63 28.57 -21.60
N LEU A 597 -12.41 28.01 -21.58
CA LEU A 597 -11.82 27.34 -22.75
C LEU A 597 -12.59 26.07 -23.15
N LEU A 598 -13.05 25.28 -22.17
CA LEU A 598 -13.83 24.06 -22.43
C LEU A 598 -15.28 24.34 -22.85
N SER A 599 -15.86 25.50 -22.50
CA SER A 599 -17.21 25.87 -22.93
C SER A 599 -17.25 26.48 -24.34
N SER A 600 -16.17 27.11 -24.81
CA SER A 600 -16.13 27.69 -26.16
C SER A 600 -15.94 26.67 -27.27
N GLU A 601 -15.38 25.49 -26.99
CA GLU A 601 -15.21 24.41 -27.99
C GLU A 601 -16.47 23.56 -28.21
N LEU A 602 -17.47 23.66 -27.33
CA LEU A 602 -18.71 22.86 -27.41
C LEU A 602 -19.91 23.62 -28.03
N SER A 603 -19.76 24.90 -28.42
CA SER A 603 -20.88 25.71 -28.93
C SER A 603 -20.82 26.11 -30.41
N THR A 604 -19.84 25.64 -31.18
CA THR A 604 -19.75 25.94 -32.62
C THR A 604 -19.75 24.67 -33.45
N GLY A 605 -20.93 24.07 -33.56
CA GLY A 605 -21.23 22.97 -34.48
C GLY A 605 -22.64 23.14 -35.02
N HIS A 606 -22.83 24.10 -35.93
CA HIS A 606 -24.04 24.23 -36.73
C HIS A 606 -24.17 23.01 -37.66
N ILE A 607 -25.29 22.29 -37.57
CA ILE A 607 -25.80 21.47 -38.68
C ILE A 607 -27.25 21.90 -38.92
N GLU A 608 -27.48 22.39 -40.12
CA GLU A 608 -28.75 22.82 -40.70
C GLU A 608 -29.68 21.63 -40.97
N GLY A 609 -30.99 21.87 -40.89
CA GLY A 609 -31.89 21.42 -41.97
C GLY A 609 -32.92 20.33 -41.69
N ALA A 610 -34.17 20.79 -41.58
CA ALA A 610 -35.41 20.25 -42.17
C ALA A 610 -36.15 19.07 -41.51
N GLY A 611 -37.41 19.32 -41.15
CA GLY A 611 -38.48 18.32 -41.00
C GLY A 611 -39.22 18.42 -39.69
#